data_AF-A0A7W1K197-F1
#
_entry.id   AF-A0A7W1K197-F1
#
_cell.length_a   1.000
_cell.length_b   1.000
_cell.length_c   1.000
_cell.angle_alpha   90.00
_cell.angle_beta   90.00
_cell.angle_gamma   90.00
#
_symmetry.space_group_name_H-M   'P 1'
#
loop_
_entity.id
_entity.type
_entity.pdbx_description
1 polymer ?
#
loop_
_entity_poly.entity_id
_entity_poly.type
_entity_poly.pdbx_seq_one_letter_code
_entity_poly.pdbx_strand_id
1 'polypeptide(L)'
;MDVVLLGLYEQRIYRLLERDSRLSRATLSRLPNDLRRVATDFLTAHRELYRLTPPIRVSAIRVGFPRPAAELLDDYREAQRRFGVPWNVLAAVNFVETKFGKLRSSSAAGAQGPMQFMPATWRRYGLGGNVHDAHDAILGAANYLQESGVPRDLRRALHHYNPSSSYVDAVLRYARRIGADRTRFFGLYNWQVFVKTPSGDRRVTGPGIP
;
A
#
# COMPACT_ATOMS: atom_id res chain seq x y z
N MET A 1 18.67 -5.77 16.86
CA MET A 1 17.79 -4.59 16.75
C MET A 1 16.56 -5.02 15.96
N ASP A 2 15.37 -4.92 16.54
CA ASP A 2 14.13 -5.42 15.92
C ASP A 2 13.74 -4.57 14.69
N VAL A 3 13.66 -5.19 13.51
CA VAL A 3 13.32 -4.54 12.23
C VAL A 3 11.95 -3.85 12.29
N VAL A 4 11.02 -4.38 13.10
CA VAL A 4 9.70 -3.79 13.31
C VAL A 4 9.81 -2.42 14.00
N LEU A 5 10.70 -2.29 14.98
CA LEU A 5 10.94 -1.03 15.69
C LEU A 5 11.60 0.01 14.78
N LEU A 6 12.55 -0.40 13.94
CA LEU A 6 13.17 0.49 12.95
C LEU A 6 12.17 0.98 11.91
N GLY A 7 11.30 0.09 11.41
CA GLY A 7 10.21 0.48 10.51
C GLY A 7 9.26 1.49 11.15
N LEU A 8 8.97 1.35 12.45
CA LEU A 8 8.17 2.33 13.18
C LEU A 8 8.86 3.71 13.27
N TYR A 9 10.17 3.75 13.53
CA TYR A 9 10.90 5.03 13.57
C TYR A 9 10.95 5.69 12.20
N GLU A 10 11.25 4.95 11.14
CA GLU A 10 11.22 5.45 9.77
C GLU A 10 9.83 6.04 9.43
N GLN A 11 8.77 5.30 9.73
CA GLN A 11 7.41 5.75 9.45
C GLN A 11 7.05 7.03 10.23
N ARG A 12 7.45 7.14 11.50
CA ARG A 12 7.25 8.34 12.32
C ARG A 12 7.99 9.55 11.76
N ILE A 13 9.21 9.36 11.23
CA ILE A 13 9.96 10.42 10.56
C ILE A 13 9.18 10.95 9.36
N TYR A 14 8.69 10.09 8.46
CA TYR A 14 7.89 10.54 7.31
C TYR A 14 6.64 11.32 7.75
N ARG A 15 5.91 10.83 8.77
CA ARG A 15 4.72 11.52 9.29
C ARG A 15 5.03 12.88 9.92
N LEU A 16 6.18 13.04 10.56
CA LEU A 16 6.65 14.32 11.06
C LEU A 16 6.95 15.28 9.90
N LEU A 17 7.70 14.80 8.89
CA LEU A 17 8.05 15.59 7.71
C LEU A 17 6.84 15.95 6.83
N GLU A 18 5.77 15.14 6.85
CA GLU A 18 4.52 15.44 6.15
C GLU A 18 3.88 16.72 6.65
N ARG A 19 3.96 16.97 7.97
CA ARG A 19 3.29 18.08 8.66
C ARG A 19 4.09 19.39 8.64
N ASP A 20 5.42 19.31 8.44
CA ASP A 20 6.30 20.47 8.41
C ASP A 20 7.12 20.53 7.11
N SER A 21 6.70 21.42 6.20
CA SER A 21 7.35 21.60 4.90
C SER A 21 8.75 22.23 4.99
N ARG A 22 9.04 22.99 6.05
CA ARG A 22 10.36 23.59 6.28
C ARG A 22 11.32 22.52 6.77
N LEU A 23 10.93 21.75 7.77
CA LEU A 23 11.71 20.62 8.29
C LEU A 23 11.92 19.56 7.21
N SER A 24 10.90 19.25 6.41
CA SER A 24 10.99 18.35 5.27
C SER A 24 12.07 18.76 4.28
N ARG A 25 12.06 20.02 3.81
CA ARG A 25 13.08 20.53 2.88
C ARG A 25 14.48 20.50 3.49
N ALA A 26 14.60 20.94 4.75
CA ALA A 26 15.86 20.98 5.48
C ALA A 26 16.45 19.58 5.73
N THR A 27 15.59 18.57 5.96
CA THR A 27 16.02 17.18 6.15
C THR A 27 16.46 16.57 4.84
N LEU A 28 15.63 16.68 3.79
CA LEU A 28 15.94 16.13 2.48
C LEU A 28 17.23 16.71 1.89
N SER A 29 17.52 18.00 2.10
CA SER A 29 18.75 18.62 1.59
C SER A 29 20.04 18.11 2.25
N ARG A 30 19.94 17.47 3.44
CA ARG A 30 21.06 16.89 4.17
C ARG A 30 21.28 15.41 3.88
N LEU A 31 20.30 14.73 3.28
CA LEU A 31 20.45 13.31 2.95
C LEU A 31 21.39 13.11 1.76
N PRO A 32 22.20 12.03 1.75
CA PRO A 32 22.89 11.54 0.57
C PRO A 32 21.92 11.36 -0.60
N ASN A 33 22.37 11.56 -1.84
CA ASN A 33 21.51 11.59 -3.02
C ASN A 33 20.60 10.36 -3.15
N ASP A 34 21.13 9.17 -2.87
CA ASP A 34 20.37 7.92 -2.99
C ASP A 34 19.23 7.85 -1.96
N LEU A 35 19.55 8.15 -0.70
CA LEU A 35 18.57 8.20 0.38
C LEU A 35 17.56 9.33 0.17
N ARG A 36 17.99 10.48 -0.32
CA ARG A 36 17.13 11.61 -0.65
C ARG A 36 16.08 11.20 -1.67
N ARG A 37 16.46 10.52 -2.76
CA ARG A 37 15.50 10.08 -3.79
C ARG A 37 14.46 9.11 -3.23
N VAL A 38 14.87 8.16 -2.39
CA VAL A 38 13.94 7.22 -1.73
C VAL A 38 13.01 7.96 -0.78
N ALA A 39 13.56 8.81 0.09
CA ALA A 39 12.80 9.57 1.07
C ALA A 39 11.82 10.55 0.41
N THR A 40 12.21 11.20 -0.68
CA THR A 40 11.32 12.07 -1.46
C THR A 40 10.15 11.29 -2.04
N ASP A 41 10.37 10.11 -2.61
CA ASP A 41 9.28 9.30 -3.19
C ASP A 41 8.31 8.82 -2.12
N PHE A 42 8.80 8.30 -0.98
CA PHE A 42 7.94 7.85 0.12
C PHE A 42 7.17 9.01 0.75
N LEU A 43 7.83 10.15 0.98
CA LEU A 43 7.18 11.33 1.54
C LEU A 43 6.10 11.88 0.61
N THR A 44 6.37 11.92 -0.70
CA THR A 44 5.42 12.41 -1.70
C THR A 44 4.21 11.48 -1.80
N ALA A 45 4.46 10.17 -1.92
CA ALA A 45 3.40 9.16 -1.97
C ALA A 45 2.52 9.20 -0.71
N HIS A 46 3.10 9.35 0.47
CA HIS A 46 2.33 9.51 1.70
C HIS A 46 1.45 10.76 1.70
N ARG A 47 1.97 11.92 1.27
CA ARG A 47 1.18 13.16 1.18
C ARG A 47 0.02 13.01 0.20
N GLU A 48 0.25 12.38 -0.94
CA GLU A 48 -0.77 12.08 -1.96
C GLU A 48 -1.87 11.21 -1.36
N LEU A 49 -1.52 10.08 -0.72
CA LEU A 49 -2.49 9.15 -0.12
C LEU A 49 -3.22 9.74 1.09
N TYR A 50 -2.54 10.50 1.94
CA TYR A 50 -3.14 11.12 3.13
C TYR A 50 -4.24 12.13 2.78
N ARG A 51 -4.11 12.82 1.64
CA ARG A 51 -5.14 13.74 1.12
C ARG A 51 -6.39 13.00 0.62
N LEU A 52 -6.22 11.83 0.03
CA LEU A 52 -7.33 11.01 -0.48
C LEU A 52 -8.08 10.28 0.62
N THR A 53 -7.42 10.02 1.76
CA THR A 53 -7.98 9.18 2.81
C THR A 53 -8.88 9.98 3.76
N PRO A 54 -10.19 9.68 3.82
CA PRO A 54 -11.08 10.28 4.81
C PRO A 54 -10.80 9.72 6.21
N PRO A 55 -11.15 10.46 7.28
CA PRO A 55 -11.04 9.94 8.63
C PRO A 55 -12.00 8.76 8.85
N ILE A 56 -11.55 7.72 9.54
CA ILE A 56 -12.37 6.58 9.95
C ILE A 56 -12.74 6.68 11.43
N ARG A 57 -13.96 6.25 11.77
CA ARG A 57 -14.41 6.17 13.18
C ARG A 57 -13.59 5.10 13.90
N VAL A 58 -13.19 5.40 15.14
CA VAL A 58 -12.36 4.48 15.94
C VAL A 58 -13.04 3.12 16.11
N SER A 59 -14.36 3.10 16.35
CA SER A 59 -15.14 1.87 16.50
C SER A 59 -15.20 1.00 15.25
N ALA A 60 -14.94 1.56 14.07
CA ALA A 60 -14.91 0.83 12.80
C ALA A 60 -13.52 0.25 12.46
N ILE A 61 -12.49 0.58 13.24
CA ILE A 61 -11.13 0.09 12.99
C ILE A 61 -11.09 -1.41 13.26
N ARG A 62 -10.68 -2.18 12.26
CA ARG A 62 -10.35 -3.60 12.39
C ARG A 62 -8.95 -3.82 11.83
N VAL A 63 -8.15 -4.56 12.59
CA VAL A 63 -6.80 -4.95 12.20
C VAL A 63 -6.65 -6.46 12.28
N GLY A 64 -5.63 -7.00 11.63
CA GLY A 64 -5.25 -8.39 11.83
C GLY A 64 -3.85 -8.67 11.30
N PHE A 65 -3.43 -9.92 11.46
CA PHE A 65 -2.13 -10.35 10.95
C PHE A 65 -2.16 -10.42 9.42
N PRO A 66 -1.14 -9.87 8.74
CA PRO A 66 -0.95 -10.07 7.32
C PRO A 66 -0.49 -11.51 7.06
N ARG A 67 -0.71 -11.99 5.83
CA ARG A 67 -0.04 -13.19 5.35
C ARG A 67 1.49 -13.00 5.40
N PRO A 68 2.29 -14.03 5.75
CA PRO A 68 3.75 -13.91 5.81
C PRO A 68 4.35 -13.31 4.53
N ALA A 69 5.35 -12.43 4.70
CA ALA A 69 5.93 -11.69 3.58
C ALA A 69 6.48 -12.59 2.46
N ALA A 70 7.05 -13.74 2.81
CA ALA A 70 7.56 -14.70 1.84
C ALA A 70 6.43 -15.28 0.98
N GLU A 71 5.32 -15.69 1.61
CA GLU A 71 4.17 -16.21 0.89
C GLU A 71 3.50 -15.13 0.03
N LEU A 72 3.35 -13.90 0.53
CA LEU A 72 2.85 -12.79 -0.28
C LEU A 72 3.73 -12.54 -1.52
N LEU A 73 5.05 -12.63 -1.38
CA LEU A 73 5.96 -12.48 -2.50
C LEU A 73 5.75 -13.58 -3.54
N ASP A 74 5.49 -14.81 -3.11
CA ASP A 74 5.20 -15.93 -4.01
C ASP A 74 3.84 -15.75 -4.70
N ASP A 75 2.82 -15.29 -3.98
CA ASP A 75 1.49 -14.95 -4.52
C ASP A 75 1.61 -13.87 -5.63
N TYR A 76 2.35 -12.77 -5.38
CA TYR A 76 2.56 -11.71 -6.38
C TYR A 76 3.31 -12.22 -7.61
N ARG A 77 4.26 -13.14 -7.43
CA ARG A 77 5.03 -13.72 -8.54
C ARG A 77 4.19 -14.69 -9.34
N GLU A 78 3.31 -15.45 -8.70
CA GLU A 78 2.31 -16.28 -9.38
C GLU A 78 1.39 -15.42 -10.25
N ALA A 79 0.82 -14.38 -9.65
CA ALA A 79 -0.02 -13.42 -10.35
C ALA A 79 0.70 -12.78 -11.54
N GLN A 80 1.97 -12.40 -11.38
CA GLN A 80 2.79 -11.89 -12.49
C GLN A 80 2.93 -12.92 -13.62
N ARG A 81 3.23 -14.19 -13.30
CA ARG A 81 3.37 -15.25 -14.32
C ARG A 81 2.07 -15.48 -15.08
N ARG A 82 0.93 -15.42 -14.39
CA ARG A 82 -0.40 -15.67 -14.98
C ARG A 82 -0.92 -14.50 -15.80
N PHE A 83 -0.76 -13.27 -15.32
CA PHE A 83 -1.46 -12.10 -15.87
C PHE A 83 -0.53 -11.05 -16.49
N GLY A 84 0.79 -11.20 -16.35
CA GLY A 84 1.77 -10.24 -16.87
C GLY A 84 1.86 -8.93 -16.08
N VAL A 85 1.19 -8.82 -14.93
CA VAL A 85 1.27 -7.66 -14.05
C VAL A 85 2.53 -7.73 -13.19
N PRO A 86 3.41 -6.70 -13.21
CA PRO A 86 4.63 -6.74 -12.41
C PRO A 86 4.36 -6.96 -10.91
N TRP A 87 5.08 -7.89 -10.28
CA TRP A 87 4.87 -8.29 -8.88
C TRP A 87 4.98 -7.10 -7.91
N ASN A 88 5.89 -6.15 -8.21
CA ASN A 88 6.12 -4.95 -7.41
C ASN A 88 4.96 -3.95 -7.51
N VAL A 89 4.18 -3.97 -8.60
CA VAL A 89 2.94 -3.20 -8.72
C VAL A 89 1.87 -3.81 -7.82
N LEU A 90 1.67 -5.14 -7.87
CA LEU A 90 0.71 -5.82 -7.02
C LEU A 90 1.02 -5.64 -5.53
N ALA A 91 2.29 -5.75 -5.16
CA ALA A 91 2.75 -5.46 -3.81
C ALA A 91 2.47 -4.01 -3.39
N ALA A 92 2.71 -3.04 -4.29
CA ALA A 92 2.42 -1.63 -4.02
C ALA A 92 0.92 -1.36 -3.85
N VAL A 93 0.06 -1.94 -4.69
CA VAL A 93 -1.39 -1.87 -4.54
C VAL A 93 -1.82 -2.44 -3.18
N ASN A 94 -1.41 -3.67 -2.84
CA ASN A 94 -1.75 -4.29 -1.56
C ASN A 94 -1.28 -3.46 -0.34
N PHE A 95 -0.08 -2.86 -0.43
CA PHE A 95 0.43 -1.95 0.58
C PHE A 95 -0.42 -0.67 0.73
N VAL A 96 -0.81 -0.07 -0.40
CA VAL A 96 -1.60 1.17 -0.42
C VAL A 96 -3.00 0.91 0.11
N GLU A 97 -3.64 -0.17 -0.33
CA GLU A 97 -5.01 -0.50 0.03
C GLU A 97 -5.17 -0.85 1.51
N THR A 98 -4.34 -1.76 2.04
CA THR A 98 -4.57 -2.33 3.38
C THR A 98 -3.32 -2.57 4.20
N LYS A 99 -2.16 -2.06 3.75
CA LYS A 99 -0.86 -2.37 4.36
C LYS A 99 -0.62 -3.89 4.43
N PHE A 100 -0.82 -4.58 3.31
CA PHE A 100 -0.66 -6.04 3.19
C PHE A 100 -1.72 -6.86 3.93
N GLY A 101 -2.95 -6.37 4.05
CA GLY A 101 -4.05 -7.02 4.76
C GLY A 101 -4.08 -6.78 6.27
N LYS A 102 -3.21 -5.90 6.78
CA LYS A 102 -3.20 -5.51 8.21
C LYS A 102 -4.41 -4.67 8.60
N LEU A 103 -4.83 -3.76 7.72
CA LEU A 103 -6.06 -2.99 7.89
C LEU A 103 -7.21 -3.78 7.27
N ARG A 104 -8.15 -4.23 8.11
CA ARG A 104 -9.31 -5.05 7.71
C ARG A 104 -10.63 -4.28 7.75
N SER A 105 -10.59 -3.00 8.09
CA SER A 105 -11.77 -2.12 8.06
C SER A 105 -12.30 -2.04 6.64
N SER A 106 -13.59 -2.28 6.46
CA SER A 106 -14.26 -1.98 5.19
C SER A 106 -14.20 -0.48 4.91
N SER A 107 -14.04 -0.09 3.65
CA SER A 107 -14.17 1.31 3.26
C SER A 107 -15.62 1.78 3.41
N ALA A 108 -15.83 3.10 3.52
CA ALA A 108 -17.18 3.68 3.53
C ALA A 108 -17.97 3.34 2.24
N ALA A 109 -17.27 3.08 1.14
CA ALA A 109 -17.85 2.66 -0.13
C ALA A 109 -18.16 1.15 -0.20
N GLY A 110 -17.80 0.37 0.83
CA GLY A 110 -18.05 -1.07 0.87
C GLY A 110 -16.98 -1.92 0.17
N ALA A 111 -15.76 -1.39 0.00
CA ALA A 111 -14.64 -2.15 -0.53
C ALA A 111 -14.18 -3.25 0.44
N GLN A 112 -13.73 -4.38 -0.11
CA GLN A 112 -13.53 -5.64 0.62
C GLN A 112 -12.14 -6.24 0.37
N GLY A 113 -11.62 -6.95 1.37
CA GLY A 113 -10.41 -7.73 1.24
C GLY A 113 -9.10 -6.91 1.25
N PRO A 114 -7.94 -7.58 1.17
CA PRO A 114 -6.63 -6.93 1.23
C PRO A 114 -6.34 -6.05 0.01
N MET A 115 -7.04 -6.28 -1.11
CA MET A 115 -6.93 -5.48 -2.33
C MET A 115 -8.10 -4.47 -2.51
N GLN A 116 -8.96 -4.32 -1.49
CA GLN A 116 -10.10 -3.37 -1.45
C GLN A 116 -10.97 -3.37 -2.71
N PHE A 117 -11.48 -4.55 -3.08
CA PHE A 117 -12.40 -4.68 -4.20
C PHE A 117 -13.79 -4.14 -3.90
N MET A 118 -14.36 -3.41 -4.85
CA MET A 118 -15.80 -3.18 -4.89
C MET A 118 -16.53 -4.48 -5.26
N PRO A 119 -17.72 -4.78 -4.71
CA PRO A 119 -18.42 -6.04 -4.93
C PRO A 119 -18.66 -6.37 -6.42
N ALA A 120 -19.00 -5.37 -7.24
CA ALA A 120 -19.22 -5.56 -8.67
C ALA A 120 -17.93 -5.91 -9.42
N THR A 121 -16.82 -5.26 -9.06
CA THR A 121 -15.49 -5.55 -9.60
C THR A 121 -15.06 -6.96 -9.22
N TRP A 122 -15.26 -7.37 -7.95
CA TRP A 122 -14.94 -8.72 -7.51
C TRP A 122 -15.72 -9.80 -8.27
N ARG A 123 -17.03 -9.61 -8.48
CA ARG A 123 -17.84 -10.56 -9.26
C ARG A 123 -17.30 -10.80 -10.67
N ARG A 124 -16.71 -9.79 -11.30
CA ARG A 124 -16.19 -9.89 -12.66
C ARG A 124 -14.76 -10.45 -12.72
N TYR A 125 -13.90 -10.03 -11.79
CA TYR A 125 -12.47 -10.30 -11.88
C TYR A 125 -11.92 -11.25 -10.83
N GLY A 126 -12.71 -11.64 -9.83
CA GLY A 126 -12.29 -12.44 -8.68
C GLY A 126 -12.12 -13.94 -8.94
N LEU A 127 -12.30 -14.41 -10.18
CA LEU A 127 -12.02 -15.78 -10.61
C LEU A 127 -12.72 -16.89 -9.80
N GLY A 128 -13.86 -16.57 -9.17
CA GLY A 128 -14.62 -17.50 -8.32
C GLY A 128 -14.01 -17.75 -6.94
N GLY A 129 -12.96 -17.03 -6.55
CA GLY A 129 -12.31 -17.15 -5.25
C GLY A 129 -13.01 -16.37 -4.13
N ASN A 130 -12.31 -16.22 -3.01
CA ASN A 130 -12.72 -15.46 -1.84
C ASN A 130 -12.02 -14.10 -1.77
N VAL A 131 -12.79 -13.00 -1.81
CA VAL A 131 -12.25 -11.63 -1.74
C VAL A 131 -11.46 -11.36 -0.44
N HIS A 132 -11.74 -12.11 0.62
CA HIS A 132 -11.07 -11.98 1.91
C HIS A 132 -9.81 -12.86 2.04
N ASP A 133 -9.61 -13.80 1.13
CA ASP A 133 -8.35 -14.55 1.03
C ASP A 133 -7.29 -13.69 0.31
N ALA A 134 -6.07 -13.69 0.83
CA ALA A 134 -5.02 -12.82 0.31
C ALA A 134 -4.54 -13.25 -1.09
N HIS A 135 -4.42 -14.56 -1.33
CA HIS A 135 -3.98 -15.09 -2.60
C HIS A 135 -5.04 -14.86 -3.67
N ASP A 136 -6.29 -15.21 -3.40
CA ASP A 136 -7.40 -15.00 -4.32
C ASP A 136 -7.56 -13.52 -4.69
N ALA A 137 -7.50 -12.62 -3.68
CA ALA A 137 -7.58 -11.18 -3.93
C ALA A 137 -6.41 -10.67 -4.79
N ILE A 138 -5.19 -11.18 -4.60
CA ILE A 138 -4.02 -10.82 -5.41
C ILE A 138 -4.19 -11.28 -6.86
N LEU A 139 -4.65 -12.52 -7.07
CA LEU A 139 -4.94 -13.04 -8.40
C LEU A 139 -6.05 -12.24 -9.08
N GLY A 140 -7.13 -11.92 -8.36
CA GLY A 140 -8.20 -11.08 -8.88
C GLY A 140 -7.74 -9.66 -9.25
N ALA A 141 -6.83 -9.06 -8.48
CA ALA A 141 -6.27 -7.74 -8.78
C ALA A 141 -5.39 -7.78 -10.02
N ALA A 142 -4.61 -8.84 -10.19
CA ALA A 142 -3.79 -9.02 -11.37
C ALA A 142 -4.66 -9.23 -12.63
N ASN A 143 -5.71 -10.05 -12.54
CA ASN A 143 -6.69 -10.23 -13.60
C ASN A 143 -7.36 -8.89 -13.98
N TYR A 144 -7.80 -8.11 -12.99
CA TYR A 144 -8.42 -6.82 -13.24
C TYR A 144 -7.47 -5.83 -13.93
N LEU A 145 -6.21 -5.75 -13.50
CA LEU A 145 -5.22 -4.86 -14.10
C LEU A 145 -4.81 -5.28 -15.52
N GLN A 146 -4.74 -6.59 -15.80
CA GLN A 146 -4.51 -7.11 -17.15
C GLN A 146 -5.64 -6.68 -18.09
N GLU A 147 -6.89 -6.95 -17.72
CA GLU A 147 -8.08 -6.56 -18.50
C GLU A 147 -8.19 -5.04 -18.68
N SER A 148 -7.61 -4.27 -17.75
CA SER A 148 -7.61 -2.80 -17.79
C SER A 148 -6.47 -2.19 -18.61
N GLY A 149 -5.55 -3.01 -19.16
CA GLY A 149 -4.55 -2.55 -20.14
C GLY A 149 -3.10 -2.96 -19.87
N VAL A 150 -2.79 -3.68 -18.80
CA VAL A 150 -1.43 -4.22 -18.59
C VAL A 150 -1.13 -5.36 -19.59
N PRO A 151 0.09 -5.48 -20.14
CA PRO A 151 1.29 -4.68 -19.86
C PRO A 151 1.46 -3.41 -20.70
N ARG A 152 0.51 -3.09 -21.59
CA ARG A 152 0.64 -1.97 -22.54
C ARG A 152 0.62 -0.60 -21.85
N ASP A 153 -0.32 -0.39 -20.95
CA ASP A 153 -0.49 0.87 -20.24
C ASP A 153 -0.85 0.65 -18.77
N LEU A 154 0.19 0.62 -17.94
CA LEU A 154 0.05 0.44 -16.50
C LEU A 154 -0.64 1.63 -15.82
N ARG A 155 -0.43 2.86 -16.30
CA ARG A 155 -1.05 4.04 -15.69
C ARG A 155 -2.55 4.03 -15.91
N ARG A 156 -2.98 3.75 -17.15
CA ARG A 156 -4.40 3.60 -17.48
C ARG A 156 -5.03 2.46 -16.68
N ALA A 157 -4.38 1.31 -16.57
CA ALA A 157 -4.90 0.19 -15.80
C ALA A 157 -5.09 0.54 -14.32
N LEU A 158 -4.11 1.21 -13.69
CA LEU A 158 -4.24 1.70 -12.31
C LEU A 158 -5.32 2.77 -12.16
N HIS A 159 -5.53 3.62 -13.17
CA HIS A 159 -6.60 4.62 -13.16
C HIS A 159 -7.99 3.96 -13.25
N HIS A 160 -8.13 2.85 -13.98
CA HIS A 160 -9.34 2.03 -13.93
C HIS A 160 -9.51 1.39 -12.56
N TYR A 161 -8.42 0.97 -11.91
CA TYR A 161 -8.45 0.42 -10.55
C TYR A 161 -8.95 1.44 -9.53
N ASN A 162 -8.41 2.66 -9.57
CA ASN A 162 -8.82 3.79 -8.74
C ASN A 162 -8.70 5.09 -9.57
N PRO A 163 -9.81 5.84 -9.81
CA PRO A 163 -9.84 7.00 -10.70
C PRO A 163 -9.25 8.27 -10.04
N SER A 164 -8.06 8.14 -9.46
CA SER A 164 -7.31 9.23 -8.82
C SER A 164 -5.87 9.24 -9.32
N SER A 165 -5.47 10.30 -9.99
CA SER A 165 -4.07 10.47 -10.44
C SER A 165 -3.09 10.42 -9.26
N SER A 166 -3.45 10.99 -8.12
CA SER A 166 -2.65 10.94 -6.88
C SER A 166 -2.47 9.50 -6.37
N TYR A 167 -3.50 8.65 -6.49
CA TYR A 167 -3.38 7.23 -6.15
C TYR A 167 -2.42 6.52 -7.12
N VAL A 168 -2.61 6.73 -8.43
CA VAL A 168 -1.77 6.12 -9.47
C VAL A 168 -0.30 6.50 -9.27
N ASP A 169 -0.03 7.77 -9.03
CA ASP A 169 1.32 8.29 -8.79
C ASP A 169 1.95 7.68 -7.54
N ALA A 170 1.20 7.60 -6.43
CA ALA A 170 1.67 6.98 -5.20
C ALA A 170 1.99 5.49 -5.36
N VAL A 171 1.10 4.71 -5.99
CA VAL A 171 1.35 3.29 -6.29
C VAL A 171 2.60 3.12 -7.13
N LEU A 172 2.78 3.92 -8.19
CA LEU A 172 3.95 3.83 -9.05
C LEU A 172 5.25 4.26 -8.37
N ARG A 173 5.21 5.22 -7.43
CA ARG A 173 6.37 5.56 -6.59
C ARG A 173 6.78 4.38 -5.71
N TYR A 174 5.83 3.72 -5.03
CA TYR A 174 6.15 2.53 -4.24
C TYR A 174 6.64 1.38 -5.12
N ALA A 175 5.95 1.08 -6.22
CA ALA A 175 6.30 0.01 -7.14
C ALA A 175 7.72 0.20 -7.70
N ARG A 176 8.10 1.44 -8.08
CA ARG A 176 9.46 1.77 -8.52
C ARG A 176 10.51 1.44 -7.46
N ARG A 177 10.26 1.81 -6.20
CA ARG A 177 11.22 1.59 -5.10
C ARG A 177 11.31 0.12 -4.69
N ILE A 178 10.18 -0.59 -4.68
CA ILE A 178 10.14 -2.04 -4.44
C ILE A 178 10.84 -2.80 -5.57
N GLY A 179 10.63 -2.40 -6.82
CA GLY A 179 11.25 -3.04 -7.98
C GLY A 179 12.76 -2.81 -8.07
N ALA A 180 13.23 -1.62 -7.68
CA ALA A 180 14.65 -1.30 -7.66
C ALA A 180 15.43 -2.02 -6.56
N ASP A 181 14.79 -2.29 -5.43
CA ASP A 181 15.39 -2.98 -4.29
C ASP A 181 14.33 -3.79 -3.55
N ARG A 182 14.39 -5.12 -3.69
CA ARG A 182 13.43 -6.05 -3.08
C ARG A 182 13.40 -5.94 -1.56
N THR A 183 14.48 -5.49 -0.90
CA THR A 183 14.46 -5.31 0.56
C THR A 183 13.46 -4.24 1.00
N ARG A 184 13.08 -3.31 0.10
CA ARG A 184 12.04 -2.31 0.36
C ARG A 184 10.65 -2.90 0.53
N PHE A 185 10.34 -4.00 -0.13
CA PHE A 185 9.12 -4.74 0.15
C PHE A 185 9.08 -5.18 1.62
N PHE A 186 10.16 -5.79 2.12
CA PHE A 186 10.25 -6.23 3.51
C PHE A 186 10.25 -5.04 4.50
N GLY A 187 10.89 -3.93 4.16
CA GLY A 187 10.84 -2.70 4.95
C GLY A 187 9.41 -2.17 5.10
N LEU A 188 8.69 -2.01 3.98
CA LEU A 188 7.28 -1.59 3.97
C LEU A 188 6.38 -2.62 4.66
N TYR A 189 6.67 -3.92 4.52
CA TYR A 189 5.95 -4.98 5.22
C TYR A 189 6.10 -4.85 6.74
N ASN A 190 7.18 -4.25 7.24
CA ASN A 190 7.36 -3.99 8.67
C ASN A 190 6.81 -2.64 9.13
N TRP A 191 6.24 -1.82 8.23
CA TRP A 191 5.55 -0.60 8.62
C TRP A 191 4.23 -0.91 9.33
N GLN A 192 3.86 -0.02 10.25
CA GLN A 192 2.66 -0.17 11.06
C GLN A 192 1.45 0.48 10.38
N VAL A 193 0.27 0.11 10.83
CA VAL A 193 -0.97 0.77 10.40
C VAL A 193 -1.16 2.03 11.22
N PHE A 194 -1.20 3.16 10.52
CA PHE A 194 -1.66 4.45 11.04
C PHE A 194 -2.95 4.82 10.30
N VAL A 195 -3.97 5.20 11.04
CA VAL A 195 -5.26 5.60 10.49
C VAL A 195 -5.58 7.03 10.87
N LYS A 196 -6.15 7.77 9.93
CA LYS A 196 -6.68 9.11 10.19
C LYS A 196 -8.01 8.95 10.90
N THR A 197 -8.19 9.60 12.05
CA THR A 197 -9.46 9.63 12.79
C THR A 197 -9.91 11.08 12.98
N PRO A 198 -11.17 11.34 13.38
CA PRO A 198 -11.64 12.69 13.64
C PRO A 198 -10.81 13.46 14.69
N SER A 199 -10.20 12.75 15.64
CA SER A 199 -9.33 13.34 16.67
C SER A 199 -7.85 13.35 16.30
N GLY A 200 -7.51 13.00 15.05
CA GLY A 200 -6.15 12.96 14.55
C GLY A 200 -5.65 11.54 14.22
N ASP A 201 -4.36 11.43 13.93
CA ASP A 201 -3.76 10.16 13.53
C ASP A 201 -3.60 9.19 14.69
N ARG A 202 -4.00 7.94 14.49
CA ARG A 202 -3.86 6.87 15.46
C ARG A 202 -3.05 5.72 14.89
N ARG A 203 -2.01 5.30 15.61
CA ARG A 203 -1.32 4.02 15.37
C ARG A 203 -2.18 2.88 15.91
N VAL A 204 -2.38 1.82 15.12
CA VAL A 204 -3.26 0.70 15.48
C VAL A 204 -2.62 -0.68 15.35
N THR A 205 -1.33 -0.76 14.97
CA THR A 205 -0.53 -1.99 15.05
C THR A 205 0.89 -1.69 15.53
N GLY A 206 1.61 -2.74 15.93
CA GLY A 206 3.05 -2.72 16.19
C GLY A 206 3.41 -2.74 17.68
N PRO A 207 4.69 -2.55 18.02
CA PRO A 207 5.18 -2.75 19.38
C PRO A 207 4.41 -1.91 20.40
N GLY A 208 4.01 -2.54 21.51
CA GLY A 208 3.24 -1.93 22.59
C GLY A 208 1.78 -1.63 22.26
N ILE A 209 1.23 -2.25 21.20
CA ILE A 209 -0.20 -2.27 20.89
C ILE A 209 -0.63 -3.74 20.83
N PRO A 210 -1.75 -4.13 21.46
CA PRO A 210 -2.28 -5.50 21.40
C PRO A 210 -2.52 -6.01 19.97
#